data_AF-A0A355DA29-F1
#
_entry.id   AF-A0A355DA29-F1
#
_cell.length_a   1.000
_cell.length_b   1.000
_cell.length_c   1.000
_cell.angle_alpha   90.00
_cell.angle_beta   90.00
_cell.angle_gamma   90.00
#
_symmetry.space_group_name_H-M   'P 1'
#
loop_
_entity.id
_entity.type
_entity.pdbx_description
1 polymer ?
#
loop_
_entity_poly.entity_id
_entity_poly.type
_entity_poly.pdbx_seq_one_letter_code
_entity_poly.pdbx_strand_id
1 'polypeptide(L)'
;VSHDRRFVESIADNIMTIENHKIKMFKGNYNEYLESKNKNKYNDKEKIENEIFILQNRLSEVVGRLSMPSKKDDVVELDEEYNELLGKLKTLKTNLSK
;
A
#
# COMPACT_ATOMS: atom_id res chain seq x y z
N VAL A 1 -33.70 -6.78 4.79
CA VAL A 1 -32.65 -5.81 5.17
C VAL A 1 -32.99 -5.32 6.56
N SER A 2 -32.13 -5.56 7.57
CA SER A 2 -32.36 -5.08 8.93
C SER A 2 -31.48 -3.86 9.19
N HIS A 3 -32.04 -2.84 9.83
CA HIS A 3 -31.32 -1.63 10.24
C HIS A 3 -30.81 -1.72 11.69
N ASP A 4 -31.18 -2.78 12.41
CA ASP A 4 -30.72 -2.98 13.79
C ASP A 4 -29.34 -3.66 13.80
N ARG A 5 -28.33 -2.84 14.08
CA ARG A 5 -26.93 -3.26 14.11
C ARG A 5 -26.65 -4.29 15.19
N ARG A 6 -27.34 -4.21 16.34
CA ARG A 6 -27.19 -5.15 17.46
C ARG A 6 -27.82 -6.50 17.16
N PHE A 7 -28.91 -6.50 16.41
CA PHE A 7 -29.50 -7.72 15.89
C PHE A 7 -28.51 -8.41 14.93
N VAL A 8 -28.02 -7.71 13.91
CA VAL A 8 -27.04 -8.28 12.96
C VAL A 8 -25.75 -8.75 13.64
N GLU A 9 -25.25 -8.02 14.64
CA GLU A 9 -24.06 -8.40 15.42
C GLU A 9 -24.18 -9.74 16.17
N SER A 10 -25.39 -10.12 16.61
CA SER A 10 -25.59 -11.31 17.46
C SER A 10 -25.96 -12.59 16.70
N ILE A 11 -26.40 -12.49 15.44
CA ILE A 11 -26.82 -13.64 14.61
C ILE A 11 -26.00 -13.81 13.32
N ALA A 12 -25.16 -12.85 12.93
CA ALA A 12 -24.38 -12.98 11.71
C ALA A 12 -23.12 -13.82 11.94
N ASP A 13 -23.15 -15.07 11.50
CA ASP A 13 -21.99 -15.98 11.51
C ASP A 13 -21.13 -15.88 10.22
N ASN A 14 -21.65 -15.19 9.20
CA ASN A 14 -20.98 -14.97 7.93
C ASN A 14 -21.30 -13.55 7.41
N ILE A 15 -20.24 -12.83 7.03
CA ILE A 15 -20.30 -11.48 6.49
C ILE A 15 -19.97 -11.54 5.00
N MET A 16 -20.90 -11.12 4.15
CA MET A 16 -20.65 -10.92 2.73
C MET A 16 -20.49 -9.43 2.45
N THR A 17 -19.37 -9.02 1.87
CA THR A 17 -19.15 -7.63 1.45
C THR A 17 -18.91 -7.52 -0.03
N ILE A 18 -19.49 -6.50 -0.64
CA ILE A 18 -19.34 -6.18 -2.06
C ILE A 18 -18.52 -4.90 -2.12
N GLU A 19 -17.26 -5.03 -2.52
CA GLU A 19 -16.33 -3.91 -2.63
C GLU A 19 -15.56 -4.04 -3.95
N ASN A 20 -15.40 -2.93 -4.68
CA ASN A 20 -14.68 -2.88 -5.96
C ASN A 20 -15.11 -3.98 -6.97
N HIS A 21 -16.43 -4.18 -7.12
CA HIS A 21 -17.01 -5.21 -8.01
C HIS A 21 -16.60 -6.65 -7.66
N LYS A 22 -16.06 -6.89 -6.45
CA LYS A 22 -15.73 -8.23 -5.95
C LYS A 22 -16.55 -8.53 -4.71
N ILE A 23 -17.01 -9.78 -4.63
CA ILE A 23 -17.68 -10.32 -3.45
C ILE A 23 -16.61 -10.94 -2.56
N LYS A 24 -16.51 -10.48 -1.32
CA LYS A 24 -15.68 -11.06 -0.27
C LYS A 24 -16.59 -11.70 0.76
N MET A 25 -16.26 -12.94 1.13
CA MET A 25 -16.94 -13.70 2.17
C MET A 25 -16.00 -13.79 3.37
N PHE A 26 -16.48 -13.38 4.54
CA PHE A 26 -15.78 -13.53 5.80
C PHE A 26 -16.62 -14.41 6.71
N LYS A 27 -16.02 -15.49 7.19
CA LYS A 27 -16.66 -16.43 8.13
C LYS A 27 -16.25 -16.02 9.54
N GLY A 28 -17.22 -15.61 10.34
CA GLY A 28 -17.01 -15.00 11.64
C GLY A 28 -18.02 -13.90 11.90
N ASN A 29 -18.03 -13.41 13.14
CA ASN A 29 -18.99 -12.39 13.56
C ASN A 29 -18.62 -11.00 13.01
N TYR A 30 -19.55 -10.05 13.14
CA TYR A 30 -19.37 -8.69 12.63
C TYR A 30 -18.17 -7.94 13.25
N ASN A 31 -17.88 -8.17 14.54
CA ASN A 31 -16.76 -7.53 15.23
C ASN A 31 -15.41 -8.06 14.71
N GLU A 32 -15.28 -9.37 14.53
CA GLU A 32 -14.10 -10.01 13.93
C GLU A 32 -13.86 -9.52 12.50
N TYR A 33 -14.92 -9.31 11.73
CA TYR A 33 -14.82 -8.72 10.40
C TYR A 33 -14.25 -7.31 10.44
N LEU A 34 -14.76 -6.45 11.34
CA LEU A 34 -14.26 -5.08 11.52
C LEU A 34 -12.78 -5.06 11.94
N GLU A 35 -12.39 -5.91 12.87
CA GLU A 35 -10.99 -6.04 13.28
C GLU A 35 -10.10 -6.51 12.14
N SER A 36 -10.51 -7.52 11.37
CA SER A 36 -9.75 -8.02 10.21
C SER A 36 -9.62 -6.96 9.13
N LYS A 37 -10.66 -6.16 8.90
CA LYS A 37 -10.67 -5.07 7.93
C LYS A 37 -9.72 -3.95 8.33
N ASN A 38 -9.71 -3.59 9.60
CA ASN A 38 -8.77 -2.61 10.15
C ASN A 38 -7.33 -3.14 10.05
N LYS A 39 -7.05 -4.38 10.50
CA LYS A 39 -5.72 -5.00 10.39
C LYS A 39 -5.18 -5.03 8.96
N ASN A 40 -6.00 -5.43 7.98
CA ASN A 40 -5.59 -5.40 6.57
C ASN A 40 -5.26 -3.99 6.09
N LYS A 41 -6.05 -2.98 6.48
CA LYS A 41 -5.78 -1.58 6.11
C LYS A 41 -4.46 -1.07 6.69
N TYR A 42 -4.12 -1.44 7.93
CA TYR A 42 -2.82 -1.11 8.53
C TYR A 42 -1.67 -1.80 7.80
N ASN A 43 -1.82 -3.10 7.48
CA ASN A 43 -0.81 -3.85 6.75
C ASN A 43 -0.57 -3.31 5.33
N ASP A 44 -1.61 -2.89 4.62
CA ASP A 44 -1.47 -2.34 3.27
C ASP A 44 -0.79 -0.97 3.29
N LYS A 45 -1.13 -0.13 4.28
CA LYS A 45 -0.46 1.16 4.49
C LYS A 45 1.02 0.97 4.85
N GLU A 46 1.32 0.08 5.78
CA GLU A 46 2.69 -0.23 6.20
C GLU A 46 3.53 -0.78 5.05
N LYS A 47 2.95 -1.61 4.17
CA LYS A 47 3.62 -2.07 2.94
C LYS A 47 3.97 -0.92 2.01
N ILE A 48 3.04 0.00 1.76
CA ILE A 48 3.27 1.16 0.90
C ILE A 48 4.35 2.07 1.51
N GLU A 49 4.32 2.28 2.83
CA GLU A 49 5.32 3.07 3.54
C GLU A 49 6.72 2.43 3.45
N ASN A 50 6.82 1.11 3.64
CA ASN A 50 8.06 0.36 3.48
C ASN A 50 8.59 0.41 2.04
N GLU A 51 7.72 0.31 1.05
CA GLU A 51 8.09 0.41 -0.37
C GLU A 51 8.60 1.82 -0.71
N ILE A 52 7.94 2.87 -0.20
CA ILE A 52 8.41 4.25 -0.29
C ILE A 52 9.79 4.41 0.35
N PHE A 53 10.01 3.82 1.53
CA PHE A 53 11.29 3.90 2.24
C PHE A 53 12.42 3.25 1.44
N ILE A 54 12.20 2.06 0.89
CA ILE A 54 13.19 1.36 0.05
C ILE A 54 13.54 2.21 -1.19
N LEU A 55 12.52 2.76 -1.87
CA LEU A 55 12.73 3.60 -3.05
C LEU A 55 13.46 4.90 -2.70
N GLN A 56 13.21 5.51 -1.55
CA GLN A 56 13.94 6.70 -1.09
C GLN A 56 15.40 6.38 -0.80
N ASN A 57 15.68 5.24 -0.16
CA ASN A 57 17.05 4.81 0.10
C ASN A 57 17.82 4.61 -1.22
N ARG A 58 17.19 3.92 -2.18
CA ARG A 58 17.75 3.71 -3.52
C ARG A 58 17.95 5.04 -4.28
N LEU A 59 16.99 5.96 -4.20
CA LEU A 59 17.12 7.29 -4.80
C LEU A 59 18.34 8.03 -4.22
N SER A 60 18.54 7.96 -2.90
CA SER A 60 19.68 8.58 -2.22
C SER A 60 21.02 8.00 -2.70
N GLU A 61 21.08 6.68 -2.93
CA GLU A 61 22.23 6.00 -3.53
C GLU A 61 22.52 6.52 -4.95
N VAL A 62 21.50 6.56 -5.80
CA VAL A 62 21.62 7.02 -7.21
C VAL A 62 22.04 8.49 -7.27
N VAL A 63 21.44 9.36 -6.45
CA VAL A 63 21.82 10.77 -6.35
C VAL A 63 23.27 10.94 -5.88
N GLY A 64 23.72 10.11 -4.94
CA GLY A 64 25.11 10.09 -4.50
C GLY A 64 26.08 9.75 -5.64
N ARG A 65 25.75 8.75 -6.46
CA ARG A 65 26.54 8.36 -7.64
C ARG A 65 26.50 9.41 -8.75
N LEU A 66 25.35 10.03 -9.00
CA LEU A 66 25.21 11.14 -9.95
C LEU A 66 26.02 12.37 -9.52
N SER A 67 26.11 12.63 -8.21
CA SER A 67 26.87 13.76 -7.67
C SER A 67 28.39 13.53 -7.75
N MET A 68 28.84 12.29 -7.66
CA MET A 68 30.26 11.89 -7.73
C MET A 68 30.42 10.63 -8.60
N PRO A 69 30.32 10.74 -9.93
CA PRO A 69 30.35 9.59 -10.82
C PRO A 69 31.77 9.03 -10.93
N SER A 70 31.90 7.71 -10.80
CA SER A 70 33.16 7.00 -11.07
C SER A 70 33.36 6.82 -12.57
N LYS A 71 34.59 6.53 -13.00
CA LYS A 71 34.91 6.23 -14.42
C LYS A 71 34.19 4.99 -14.98
N LYS A 72 33.57 4.19 -14.11
CA LYS A 72 32.82 2.98 -14.48
C LYS A 72 31.30 3.19 -14.50
N ASP A 73 30.82 4.33 -14.01
CA ASP A 73 29.40 4.60 -13.93
C ASP A 73 28.91 5.21 -15.24
N ASP A 74 27.81 4.68 -15.76
CA ASP A 74 27.10 5.31 -16.87
C ASP A 74 26.13 6.34 -16.30
N VAL A 75 26.48 7.62 -16.50
CA VAL A 75 25.69 8.76 -16.02
C VAL A 75 24.31 8.79 -16.66
N VAL A 76 24.17 8.30 -17.90
CA VAL A 76 22.89 8.25 -18.61
C VAL A 76 21.98 7.20 -17.97
N GLU A 77 22.49 5.99 -17.70
CA GLU A 77 21.71 4.95 -17.02
C GLU A 77 21.29 5.38 -15.60
N LEU A 78 22.17 6.09 -14.88
CA LEU A 78 21.84 6.62 -13.55
C LEU A 78 20.75 7.69 -13.60
N ASP A 79 20.74 8.55 -14.62
CA ASP A 79 19.71 9.57 -14.79
C ASP A 79 18.35 8.94 -15.17
N GLU A 80 18.36 7.88 -15.99
CA GLU A 80 17.17 7.09 -16.28
C GLU A 80 16.61 6.41 -15.02
N GLU A 81 17.46 5.75 -14.22
CA GLU A 81 17.07 5.12 -12.95
C GLU A 81 16.49 6.16 -11.98
N TYR A 82 17.12 7.34 -11.87
CA TYR A 82 16.64 8.44 -11.04
C TYR A 82 15.21 8.88 -11.44
N ASN A 83 14.98 9.10 -12.73
CA ASN A 83 13.68 9.51 -13.24
C ASN A 83 12.60 8.44 -13.02
N GLU A 84 12.94 7.16 -13.19
CA GLU A 84 12.03 6.05 -12.87
C GLU A 84 11.65 6.01 -11.39
N LEU A 85 12.63 6.13 -10.49
CA LEU A 85 12.42 6.11 -9.05
C LEU A 85 11.51 7.26 -8.60
N LEU A 86 11.70 8.46 -9.17
CA LEU A 86 10.80 9.59 -8.94
C LEU A 86 9.37 9.30 -9.40
N GLY A 87 9.19 8.69 -10.57
CA GLY A 87 7.88 8.29 -11.09
C GLY A 87 7.17 7.30 -10.17
N LYS A 88 7.90 6.26 -9.71
CA LYS A 88 7.39 5.25 -8.76
C LYS A 88 7.02 5.89 -7.43
N LEU A 89 7.88 6.74 -6.86
CA LEU A 89 7.63 7.46 -5.61
C LEU A 89 6.41 8.39 -5.70
N LYS A 90 6.24 9.11 -6.80
CA LYS A 90 5.09 9.99 -7.02
C LYS A 90 3.79 9.19 -7.03
N THR A 91 3.78 8.05 -7.72
CA THR A 91 2.62 7.16 -7.80
C THR A 91 2.25 6.61 -6.42
N LEU A 92 3.24 6.08 -5.68
CA LEU A 92 3.01 5.51 -4.35
C LEU A 92 2.58 6.55 -3.32
N LYS A 93 3.18 7.75 -3.32
CA LYS A 93 2.73 8.86 -2.45
C LYS A 93 1.31 9.31 -2.77
N THR A 94 0.93 9.32 -4.05
CA THR A 94 -0.44 9.65 -4.46
C THR A 94 -1.43 8.60 -3.97
N ASN A 95 -1.06 7.32 -4.00
CA ASN A 95 -1.88 6.22 -3.47
C ASN A 95 -1.98 6.23 -1.94
N LEU A 96 -0.93 6.68 -1.24
CA LEU A 96 -0.93 6.84 0.22
C LEU A 96 -1.82 8.01 0.69
N SER A 97 -1.93 9.07 -0.12
CA SER A 97 -2.73 10.27 0.19
C SER A 97 -4.23 10.13 -0.16
N LYS A 98 -4.63 9.07 -0.85
CA LYS A 98 -6.03 8.75 -1.16
C LYS A 98 -6.65 7.86 -0.10
#